data_AF-A0A6N2DIG7-F1
#
_entry.id   AF-A0A6N2DIG7-F1
#
_cell.length_a   1.000
_cell.length_b   1.000
_cell.length_c   1.000
_cell.angle_alpha   90.00
_cell.angle_beta   90.00
_cell.angle_gamma   90.00
#
_symmetry.space_group_name_H-M   'P 1'
#
loop_
_entity.id
_entity.type
_entity.pdbx_description
1 polymer ?
#
loop_
_entity_poly.entity_id
_entity_poly.type
_entity_poly.pdbx_seq_one_letter_code
_entity_poly.pdbx_strand_id
1 'polypeptide(L)'
;MTPMTPMLPQLTVKSAALWVCVLYTLLTVISSSVQLLQGIEHDTNLHLLARFAVTVVGVGSIAIFTTLQHRFRRAPTLKAAGITYLITIAVVLTLTWVFGRFESLHPDAYRDIALNFTFVWVGVLVVITVAPRATQRLQPSRLQERRSRTRR
;
A
#
# COMPACT_ATOMS: atom_id res chain seq x y z
N MET A 1 24.23 -19.09 1.77
CA MET A 1 22.76 -19.11 1.94
C MET A 1 22.25 -17.69 1.80
N THR A 2 21.68 -17.34 0.64
CA THR A 2 20.97 -16.06 0.49
C THR A 2 19.73 -16.10 1.38
N PRO A 3 19.50 -15.11 2.25
CA PRO A 3 18.27 -15.08 3.05
C PRO A 3 17.09 -15.06 2.08
N MET A 4 16.16 -16.00 2.26
CA MET A 4 14.88 -15.96 1.56
C MET A 4 14.16 -14.69 1.99
N THR A 5 14.22 -13.65 1.17
CA THR A 5 13.40 -12.46 1.33
C THR A 5 11.94 -12.90 1.36
N PRO A 6 11.15 -12.47 2.36
CA PRO A 6 9.75 -12.82 2.42
C PRO A 6 9.09 -12.17 1.21
N MET A 7 8.60 -13.01 0.31
CA MET A 7 7.84 -12.51 -0.82
C MET A 7 6.45 -12.23 -0.31
N LEU A 8 6.01 -10.96 -0.42
CA LEU A 8 4.59 -10.64 -0.22
C LEU A 8 3.76 -11.52 -1.18
N PRO A 9 2.60 -12.04 -0.73
CA PRO A 9 1.74 -12.83 -1.60
C PRO A 9 1.36 -12.00 -2.83
N GLN A 10 1.40 -12.63 -4.00
CA GLN A 10 0.99 -12.00 -5.25
C GLN A 10 -0.47 -11.58 -5.15
N LEU A 11 -0.75 -10.28 -5.32
CA LEU A 11 -2.13 -9.81 -5.46
C LEU A 11 -2.64 -10.18 -6.85
N THR A 12 -3.56 -11.15 -6.91
CA THR A 12 -4.34 -11.42 -8.11
C THR A 12 -5.25 -10.24 -8.43
N VAL A 13 -5.57 -10.01 -9.71
CA VAL A 13 -6.48 -8.94 -10.16
C VAL A 13 -7.81 -8.97 -9.40
N LYS A 14 -8.37 -10.16 -9.17
CA LYS A 14 -9.60 -10.35 -8.38
C LYS A 14 -9.46 -9.82 -6.94
N SER A 15 -8.37 -10.16 -6.26
CA SER A 15 -8.11 -9.66 -4.90
C SER A 15 -7.82 -8.16 -4.89
N ALA A 16 -7.12 -7.63 -5.89
CA ALA A 16 -6.88 -6.20 -6.00
C ALA A 16 -8.19 -5.42 -6.18
N ALA A 17 -9.10 -5.90 -7.04
CA ALA A 17 -10.41 -5.29 -7.21
C ALA A 17 -11.25 -5.30 -5.92
N LEU A 18 -11.22 -6.40 -5.17
CA LEU A 18 -11.86 -6.48 -3.85
C LEU A 18 -11.25 -5.47 -2.86
N TRP A 19 -9.92 -5.35 -2.81
CA TRP A 19 -9.25 -4.37 -1.95
C TRP A 19 -9.59 -2.93 -2.33
N VAL A 20 -9.65 -2.61 -3.62
CA VAL A 20 -10.10 -1.29 -4.09
C VAL A 20 -11.53 -1.03 -3.61
N CYS A 21 -12.44 -1.98 -3.77
CA CYS A 21 -13.83 -1.83 -3.33
C CYS A 21 -13.94 -1.58 -1.81
N VAL A 22 -13.26 -2.39 -1.00
CA VAL A 22 -13.27 -2.26 0.46
C VAL A 22 -12.68 -0.92 0.90
N LEU A 23 -11.50 -0.55 0.39
CA LEU A 23 -10.83 0.70 0.76
C LEU A 23 -11.64 1.92 0.29
N TYR A 24 -12.14 1.91 -0.94
CA TYR A 24 -12.98 2.98 -1.46
C TYR A 24 -14.25 3.16 -0.63
N THR A 25 -14.93 2.07 -0.28
CA THR A 25 -16.13 2.12 0.55
C THR A 25 -15.81 2.70 1.94
N LEU A 26 -14.75 2.22 2.58
CA LEU A 26 -14.32 2.72 3.89
C LEU A 26 -13.95 4.21 3.86
N LEU A 27 -13.10 4.62 2.90
CA LEU A 27 -12.70 6.03 2.73
C LEU A 27 -13.92 6.92 2.48
N THR A 28 -14.85 6.46 1.65
CA THR A 28 -16.06 7.22 1.34
C THR A 28 -16.96 7.34 2.56
N VAL A 29 -17.24 6.24 3.27
CA VAL A 29 -18.07 6.25 4.49
C VAL A 29 -17.46 7.15 5.57
N ILE A 30 -16.15 7.04 5.81
CA ILE A 30 -15.46 7.89 6.80
C ILE A 30 -15.56 9.35 6.39
N SER A 31 -15.25 9.67 5.13
CA SER A 31 -15.28 11.06 4.67
C SER A 31 -16.69 11.65 4.69
N SER A 32 -17.69 10.90 4.27
CA SER A 32 -19.10 11.32 4.34
C SER A 32 -19.56 11.50 5.79
N SER A 33 -19.11 10.64 6.70
CA SER A 33 -19.42 10.78 8.14
C SER A 33 -18.81 12.06 8.72
N VAL A 34 -17.54 12.37 8.37
CA VAL A 34 -16.86 13.60 8.81
C VAL A 34 -17.54 14.84 8.25
N GLN A 35 -17.88 14.84 6.96
CA GLN A 35 -18.61 15.96 6.32
C GLN A 35 -19.96 16.21 7.00
N LEU A 36 -20.70 15.15 7.33
CA LEU A 36 -21.98 15.27 8.01
C LEU A 36 -21.84 15.88 9.42
N LEU A 37 -20.79 15.51 10.16
CA LEU A 37 -20.47 16.12 11.46
C LEU A 37 -20.07 17.60 11.34
N GLN A 38 -19.56 18.01 10.18
CA GLN A 38 -19.22 19.40 9.86
C GLN A 38 -20.40 20.21 9.29
N GLY A 39 -21.58 19.60 9.15
CA GLY A 39 -22.78 20.23 8.57
C GLY A 39 -22.74 20.36 7.04
N ILE A 40 -21.86 19.60 6.35
CA ILE A 40 -21.76 19.57 4.89
C ILE A 40 -22.55 18.35 4.40
N GLU A 41 -23.70 18.61 3.77
CA GLU A 41 -24.59 17.54 3.28
C GLU A 41 -24.29 17.09 1.85
N HIS A 42 -23.49 17.85 1.11
CA HIS A 42 -23.23 17.61 -0.30
C HIS A 42 -21.72 17.63 -0.60
N ASP A 43 -21.27 16.60 -1.31
CA ASP A 43 -19.91 16.47 -1.84
C ASP A 43 -19.98 16.46 -3.37
N THR A 44 -18.92 16.92 -4.04
CA THR A 44 -18.91 16.91 -5.50
C THR A 44 -18.68 15.49 -6.03
N ASN A 45 -19.32 15.14 -7.15
CA ASN A 45 -19.07 13.86 -7.82
C ASN A 45 -17.59 13.70 -8.21
N LEU A 46 -16.89 14.82 -8.46
CA LEU A 46 -15.45 14.85 -8.72
C LEU A 46 -14.64 14.41 -7.51
N HIS A 47 -15.02 14.82 -6.30
CA HIS A 47 -14.33 14.42 -5.08
C HIS A 47 -14.47 12.92 -4.81
N LEU A 48 -15.66 12.33 -5.06
CA LEU A 48 -15.85 10.88 -5.00
C LEU A 48 -14.97 10.16 -6.03
N LEU A 49 -14.91 10.66 -7.26
CA LEU A 49 -14.09 10.07 -8.32
C LEU A 49 -12.58 10.20 -8.01
N ALA A 50 -12.17 11.29 -7.39
CA ALA A 50 -10.80 11.50 -6.93
C ALA A 50 -10.41 10.46 -5.85
N ARG A 51 -11.28 10.20 -4.87
CA ARG A 51 -11.06 9.12 -3.88
C ARG A 51 -10.93 7.77 -4.57
N PHE A 52 -11.79 7.47 -5.54
CA PHE A 52 -11.70 6.23 -6.30
C PHE A 52 -10.35 6.11 -7.03
N ALA A 53 -9.95 7.13 -7.78
CA ALA A 53 -8.67 7.15 -8.50
C ALA A 53 -7.48 6.92 -7.57
N VAL A 54 -7.47 7.60 -6.41
CA VAL A 54 -6.43 7.44 -5.39
C VAL A 54 -6.36 6.01 -4.83
N THR A 55 -7.51 5.40 -4.53
CA THR A 55 -7.54 4.00 -4.05
C THR A 55 -7.04 3.00 -5.08
N VAL A 56 -7.39 3.20 -6.35
CA VAL A 56 -6.89 2.36 -7.46
C VAL A 56 -5.38 2.48 -7.58
N VAL A 57 -4.82 3.69 -7.48
CA VAL A 57 -3.37 3.89 -7.52
C VAL A 57 -2.68 3.27 -6.30
N GLY A 58 -3.26 3.41 -5.10
CA GLY A 58 -2.76 2.78 -3.87
C GLY A 58 -2.65 1.27 -4.00
N VAL A 59 -3.75 0.58 -4.28
CA VAL A 59 -3.77 -0.88 -4.42
C VAL A 59 -2.97 -1.33 -5.63
N GLY A 60 -3.08 -0.61 -6.76
CA GLY A 60 -2.35 -0.89 -7.99
C GLY A 60 -0.83 -0.83 -7.80
N SER A 61 -0.34 0.15 -7.03
CA SER A 61 1.10 0.27 -6.73
C SER A 61 1.64 -0.96 -5.99
N ILE A 62 0.87 -1.49 -5.03
CA ILE A 62 1.23 -2.69 -4.28
C ILE A 62 1.21 -3.92 -5.21
N ALA A 63 0.19 -4.05 -6.06
CA ALA A 63 0.10 -5.16 -7.02
C ALA A 63 1.25 -5.14 -8.05
N ILE A 64 1.63 -3.95 -8.54
CA ILE A 64 2.79 -3.75 -9.41
C ILE A 64 4.07 -4.15 -8.67
N PHE A 65 4.24 -3.72 -7.42
CA PHE A 65 5.39 -4.08 -6.61
C PHE A 65 5.53 -5.60 -6.41
N THR A 66 4.45 -6.30 -6.05
CA THR A 66 4.47 -7.76 -5.89
C THR A 66 4.81 -8.47 -7.20
N THR A 67 4.29 -7.96 -8.32
CA THR A 67 4.59 -8.48 -9.67
C THR A 67 6.06 -8.27 -10.03
N LEU A 68 6.62 -7.08 -9.77
CA LEU A 68 8.03 -6.77 -10.01
C LEU A 68 8.95 -7.64 -9.14
N GLN A 69 8.62 -7.84 -7.87
CA GLN A 69 9.39 -8.72 -6.98
C GLN A 69 9.40 -10.16 -7.47
N HIS A 70 8.28 -10.66 -7.98
CA HIS A 70 8.21 -12.01 -8.52
C HIS A 70 8.96 -12.16 -9.84
N ARG A 71 8.83 -11.19 -10.76
CA ARG A 71 9.50 -11.20 -12.07
C ARG A 71 11.01 -10.99 -11.95
N PHE A 72 11.44 -10.07 -11.09
CA PHE A 72 12.85 -9.72 -10.88
C PHE A 72 13.33 -10.19 -9.50
N ARG A 73 13.28 -11.50 -9.28
CA ARG A 73 13.65 -12.15 -8.00
C ARG A 73 15.08 -11.86 -7.53
N ARG A 74 15.97 -11.42 -8.44
CA ARG A 74 17.37 -11.04 -8.14
C ARG A 74 17.57 -9.56 -7.81
N ALA A 75 16.57 -8.71 -8.05
CA ALA A 75 16.69 -7.30 -7.75
C ALA A 75 16.62 -7.07 -6.23
N PRO A 76 17.47 -6.19 -5.66
CA PRO A 76 17.39 -5.85 -4.26
C PRO A 76 16.02 -5.23 -3.97
N THR A 77 15.26 -5.86 -3.06
CA THR A 77 13.87 -5.51 -2.73
C THR A 77 13.69 -4.03 -2.39
N LEU A 78 14.68 -3.42 -1.73
CA LEU A 78 14.68 -2.01 -1.40
C LEU A 78 14.68 -1.11 -2.63
N LYS A 79 15.43 -1.45 -3.68
CA LYS A 79 15.45 -0.68 -4.93
C LYS A 79 14.13 -0.79 -5.67
N ALA A 80 13.55 -2.00 -5.73
CA ALA A 80 12.24 -2.20 -6.35
C ALA A 80 11.15 -1.39 -5.62
N ALA A 81 11.15 -1.40 -4.28
CA ALA A 81 10.22 -0.61 -3.48
C ALA A 81 10.41 0.89 -3.71
N GLY A 82 11.66 1.36 -3.74
CA GLY A 82 11.97 2.77 -4.04
C GLY A 82 11.50 3.21 -5.42
N ILE A 83 11.72 2.40 -6.46
CA ILE A 83 11.26 2.70 -7.82
C ILE A 83 9.73 2.74 -7.89
N THR A 84 9.05 1.74 -7.33
CA THR A 84 7.58 1.72 -7.35
C THR A 84 7.00 2.88 -6.54
N TYR A 85 7.61 3.25 -5.41
CA TYR A 85 7.23 4.45 -4.65
C TYR A 85 7.37 5.72 -5.48
N LEU A 86 8.51 5.94 -6.14
CA LEU A 86 8.75 7.12 -6.98
C LEU A 86 7.72 7.23 -8.11
N ILE A 87 7.43 6.11 -8.78
CA ILE A 87 6.39 6.06 -9.82
C ILE A 87 5.02 6.39 -9.23
N THR A 88 4.70 5.82 -8.06
CA THR A 88 3.41 6.05 -7.39
C THR A 88 3.23 7.52 -7.03
N ILE A 89 4.23 8.16 -6.41
CA ILE A 89 4.19 9.58 -6.08
C ILE A 89 4.04 10.44 -7.34
N ALA A 90 4.79 10.15 -8.40
CA ALA A 90 4.66 10.88 -9.66
C ALA A 90 3.24 10.78 -10.24
N VAL A 91 2.64 9.59 -10.24
CA VAL A 91 1.27 9.37 -10.72
C VAL A 91 0.26 10.12 -9.86
N VAL A 92 0.38 10.03 -8.54
CA VAL A 92 -0.55 10.67 -7.61
C VAL A 92 -0.49 12.19 -7.71
N LEU A 93 0.71 12.78 -7.75
CA LEU A 93 0.86 14.23 -7.92
C LEU A 93 0.32 14.71 -9.28
N THR A 94 0.52 13.91 -10.33
CA THR A 94 -0.06 14.20 -11.65
C THR A 94 -1.59 14.15 -11.60
N LEU A 95 -2.17 13.15 -10.93
CA LEU A 95 -3.62 13.07 -10.73
C LEU A 95 -4.13 14.29 -9.95
N THR A 96 -3.49 14.65 -8.83
CA THR A 96 -3.85 15.84 -8.05
C THR A 96 -3.80 17.11 -8.90
N TRP A 97 -2.80 17.24 -9.76
CA TRP A 97 -2.72 18.35 -10.71
C TRP A 97 -3.84 18.36 -11.75
N VAL A 98 -4.24 17.19 -12.26
CA VAL A 98 -5.40 17.09 -13.17
C VAL A 98 -6.69 17.48 -12.45
N PHE A 99 -6.94 16.96 -11.24
CA PHE A 99 -8.13 17.32 -10.46
C PHE A 99 -8.14 18.81 -10.06
N GLY A 100 -6.97 19.39 -9.78
CA GLY A 100 -6.79 20.82 -9.52
C GLY A 100 -7.14 21.75 -10.67
N ARG A 101 -7.31 21.24 -11.89
CA ARG A 101 -7.85 22.03 -13.02
C ARG A 101 -9.38 22.18 -12.96
N PHE A 102 -10.07 21.28 -12.28
CA PHE A 102 -11.54 21.21 -12.28
C PHE A 102 -12.17 21.69 -10.97
N GLU A 103 -11.43 21.61 -9.86
CA GLU A 103 -11.93 21.96 -8.53
C GLU A 103 -10.86 22.72 -7.74
N SER A 104 -11.29 23.59 -6.83
CA SER A 104 -10.40 24.31 -5.93
C SER A 104 -9.83 23.35 -4.88
N LEU A 105 -8.59 22.93 -5.07
CA LEU A 105 -7.89 22.11 -4.09
C LEU A 105 -7.44 22.94 -2.89
N HIS A 106 -7.42 22.30 -1.73
CA HIS A 106 -6.82 22.88 -0.54
C HIS A 106 -5.34 23.22 -0.80
N PRO A 107 -4.77 24.31 -0.24
CA PRO A 107 -3.38 24.69 -0.47
C PRO A 107 -2.39 23.57 -0.10
N ASP A 108 -2.76 22.73 0.87
CA ASP A 108 -1.96 21.62 1.35
C ASP A 108 -2.25 20.27 0.65
N ALA A 109 -3.16 20.23 -0.34
CA ALA A 109 -3.61 18.98 -0.97
C ALA A 109 -2.46 18.13 -1.56
N TYR A 110 -1.46 18.78 -2.16
CA TYR A 110 -0.27 18.10 -2.69
C TYR A 110 0.60 17.49 -1.59
N ARG A 111 0.74 18.18 -0.45
CA ARG A 111 1.50 17.69 0.69
C ARG A 111 0.78 16.52 1.34
N ASP A 112 -0.53 16.67 1.57
CA ASP A 112 -1.34 15.69 2.28
C ASP A 112 -1.40 14.38 1.50
N ILE A 113 -1.58 14.45 0.17
CA ILE A 113 -1.60 13.25 -0.65
C ILE A 113 -0.23 12.59 -0.76
N ALA A 114 0.86 13.38 -0.87
CA ALA A 114 2.20 12.82 -0.88
C ALA A 114 2.50 12.08 0.44
N LEU A 115 2.21 12.70 1.58
CA LEU A 115 2.40 12.11 2.90
C LEU A 115 1.56 10.84 3.08
N ASN A 116 0.31 10.84 2.63
CA ASN A 116 -0.55 9.66 2.68
C ASN A 116 0.12 8.45 2.01
N PHE A 117 0.59 8.61 0.77
CA PHE A 117 1.28 7.55 0.05
C PHE A 117 2.65 7.21 0.65
N THR A 118 3.38 8.19 1.21
CA THR A 118 4.61 7.92 1.96
C THR A 118 4.33 7.01 3.16
N PHE A 119 3.29 7.27 3.97
CA PHE A 119 2.94 6.41 5.11
C PHE A 119 2.60 4.98 4.70
N VAL A 120 1.81 4.82 3.63
CA VAL A 120 1.50 3.49 3.06
C VAL A 120 2.79 2.76 2.67
N TRP A 121 3.69 3.43 1.96
CA TRP A 121 4.95 2.83 1.51
C TRP A 121 5.96 2.55 2.63
N VAL A 122 6.00 3.40 3.67
CA VAL A 122 6.75 3.12 4.90
C VAL A 122 6.21 1.86 5.57
N GLY A 123 4.88 1.71 5.65
CA GLY A 123 4.24 0.48 6.15
C GLY A 123 4.66 -0.76 5.34
N VAL A 124 4.64 -0.67 4.01
CA VAL A 124 5.11 -1.75 3.12
C VAL A 124 6.58 -2.10 3.39
N LEU A 125 7.46 -1.10 3.51
CA LEU A 125 8.88 -1.31 3.83
C LEU A 125 9.08 -1.98 5.19
N VAL A 126 8.34 -1.57 6.22
CA VAL A 126 8.38 -2.18 7.55
C VAL A 126 7.97 -3.66 7.47
N VAL A 127 6.86 -3.97 6.80
CA VAL A 127 6.39 -5.35 6.62
C VAL A 127 7.46 -6.20 5.94
N ILE A 128 8.06 -5.72 4.86
CA ILE A 128 9.07 -6.46 4.09
C ILE A 128 10.36 -6.68 4.89
N THR A 129 10.77 -5.71 5.72
CA THR A 129 12.05 -5.76 6.43
C THR A 129 11.96 -6.43 7.80
N VAL A 130 10.82 -6.32 8.50
CA VAL A 130 10.63 -6.81 9.88
C VAL A 130 9.99 -8.19 9.94
N ALA A 131 8.97 -8.48 9.11
CA ALA A 131 8.29 -9.78 9.10
C ALA A 131 9.21 -11.01 8.90
N PRO A 132 10.26 -10.99 8.06
CA PRO A 132 11.13 -12.16 7.91
C PRO A 132 12.04 -12.36 9.12
N ARG A 133 12.47 -11.27 9.76
CA ARG A 133 13.33 -11.31 10.95
C ARG A 133 12.56 -11.87 12.16
N ALA A 134 11.28 -11.55 12.29
CA ALA A 134 10.42 -12.10 13.34
C ALA A 134 10.23 -13.61 13.17
N THR A 135 9.93 -14.06 11.96
CA THR A 135 9.74 -15.50 11.65
C THR A 135 11.03 -16.30 11.85
N GLN A 136 12.19 -15.76 11.44
CA GLN A 136 13.49 -16.41 11.66
C GLN A 136 13.87 -16.51 13.14
N ARG A 137 13.44 -15.59 14.01
CA ARG A 137 13.70 -15.68 15.46
C ARG A 137 12.86 -16.76 16.16
N LEU A 138 11.68 -17.10 15.62
CA LEU A 138 10.79 -18.13 16.17
C LEU A 138 11.12 -19.56 15.68
N GLN A 139 11.85 -19.69 14.57
CA GLN A 139 12.26 -20.98 13.99
C GLN A 139 13.34 -21.76 14.77
N PRO A 140 14.39 -21.14 15.37
CA PRO A 140 15.45 -21.89 16.06
C PRO A 140 14.95 -22.66 17.29
N SER A 141 13.98 -22.11 18.05
CA SER A 141 13.41 -22.75 19.23
C SER A 141 12.59 -24.01 18.87
N ARG A 142 11.81 -23.98 17.79
CA ARG A 142 11.04 -25.16 17.33
C ARG A 142 11.91 -26.27 16.73
N LEU A 143 13.03 -25.92 16.10
CA LEU A 143 13.99 -26.89 15.58
C LEU A 143 14.74 -27.60 16.72
N GLN A 144 15.09 -26.88 17.78
CA GLN A 144 15.67 -27.48 18.99
C GLN A 144 14.68 -28.41 19.71
N GLU A 145 13.42 -28.00 19.83
CA GLU A 145 12.37 -28.83 20.43
C GLU A 145 12.14 -30.13 19.64
N ARG A 146 12.08 -30.07 18.31
CA ARG A 146 11.99 -31.27 17.46
C ARG A 146 13.20 -32.19 17.63
N ARG A 147 14.43 -31.64 17.65
CA ARG A 147 15.67 -32.43 17.83
C ARG A 147 15.74 -33.14 19.18
N SER A 148 15.13 -32.55 20.21
CA SER A 148 15.05 -33.14 21.55
C SER A 148 14.06 -34.33 21.61
N ARG A 149 12.97 -34.27 20.84
CA ARG A 149 11.98 -35.37 20.73
C ARG A 149 12.45 -36.54 19.88
N THR A 150 13.28 -36.33 18.87
CA THR A 150 13.78 -37.43 18.00
C THR A 150 14.96 -38.20 18.61
N ARG A 151 15.50 -37.75 19.76
CA ARG A 151 16.61 -38.38 20.48
C ARG A 151 16.17 -39.22 21.70
N ARG A 152 14.87 -39.28 21.99
CA ARG A 152 14.26 -40.20 22.95
C ARG A 152 13.57 -41.31 22.19
#